data_AF-A0A2G8LAB1-F1
#
_entry.id   AF-A0A2G8LAB1-F1
#
_cell.length_a   1.000
_cell.length_b   1.000
_cell.length_c   1.000
_cell.angle_alpha   90.00
_cell.angle_beta   90.00
_cell.angle_gamma   90.00
#
_symmetry.space_group_name_H-M   'P 1'
#
loop_
_entity.id
_entity.type
_entity.pdbx_description
1 polymer ?
#
loop_
_entity_poly.entity_id
_entity_poly.type
_entity_poly.pdbx_seq_one_letter_code
_entity_poly.pdbx_strand_id
1 'polypeptide(L)'
;MNVSNFYFLGNYYSTDSFVVEEAVSQHPHFADHALNFISCVSEELPDSKFPSQLLQSLTNFIAQVSPEKSLENLEHFLRIFNAAAMEESIQLKPVTKYLQNLFKSTNVLENRNWLLGNQMIQICHNLMLHTSLPNLFTSVGEILFSLMTRHSDTNIRDVARFFYSMLIHLSEEKIKAILRSLDASNNGQNLTNLVTETNTFPVAAPVVHLKEPILQLKRLQRSYKYEQLMDSLHGCSFSEYLRTVSTNASIPEIVIDLQICSGMASESQQLPFSKLYAIVLSVQSPTYYNDIEDLHVPYFALNDEEGCRISLVIIPKEPNPANLEASAMFTSSENKTYTCKLKPLRLEFEDFFLPLPVAADERRQIFNDLWSHVDSEVQRDNSACIQSVTTLPFTASQLHPVINEKLSDYIIARPDGDEVDAGWIIGILLPPRWHLLLKMKATDVTVVTINTDNWRLLPLVSHFLKSFTDGD
;
A
#
# COMPACT_ATOMS: atom_id res chain seq x y z
N MET A 1 6.02 19.26 3.77
CA MET A 1 6.52 20.34 4.66
C MET A 1 7.89 20.77 4.16
N ASN A 2 8.12 22.08 4.00
CA ASN A 2 9.28 22.63 3.29
C ASN A 2 10.54 22.66 4.19
N VAL A 3 11.66 22.14 3.66
CA VAL A 3 12.98 21.99 4.31
C VAL A 3 13.64 23.34 4.65
N SER A 4 13.10 24.44 4.15
CA SER A 4 13.62 25.80 4.31
C SER A 4 13.37 26.44 5.68
N ASN A 5 12.59 25.82 6.58
CA ASN A 5 12.35 26.35 7.93
C ASN A 5 13.40 25.90 8.98
N PHE A 6 14.33 24.99 8.66
CA PHE A 6 15.33 24.51 9.63
C PHE A 6 16.57 25.41 9.77
N TYR A 7 16.81 26.33 8.82
CA TYR A 7 17.98 27.23 8.87
C TYR A 7 17.91 28.33 9.94
N PHE A 8 16.81 28.43 10.70
CA PHE A 8 16.63 29.40 11.79
C PHE A 8 16.86 28.82 13.21
N LEU A 9 17.28 27.56 13.33
CA LEU A 9 17.38 26.85 14.62
C LEU A 9 18.75 26.90 15.32
N GLY A 10 19.73 27.63 14.77
CA GLY A 10 21.07 27.76 15.36
C GLY A 10 21.13 28.44 16.74
N ASN A 11 20.00 28.96 17.26
CA ASN A 11 19.94 29.67 18.55
C ASN A 11 18.94 29.08 19.56
N TYR A 12 18.32 27.92 19.29
CA TYR A 12 17.27 27.32 20.14
C TYR A 12 17.54 25.85 20.52
N TYR A 13 18.81 25.48 20.71
CA TYR A 13 19.23 24.10 21.04
C TYR A 13 18.59 23.51 22.31
N SER A 14 18.01 24.32 23.22
CA SER A 14 17.42 23.82 24.47
C SER A 14 15.94 23.44 24.37
N THR A 15 15.18 24.01 23.42
CA THR A 15 13.72 23.82 23.36
C THR A 15 13.31 22.56 22.60
N ASP A 16 14.05 22.17 21.56
CA ASP A 16 13.68 21.02 20.72
C ASP A 16 14.03 19.67 21.37
N SER A 17 15.11 19.61 22.16
CA SER A 17 15.43 18.42 22.97
C SER A 17 14.32 18.11 23.97
N PHE A 18 13.77 19.16 24.58
CA PHE A 18 12.71 19.04 25.58
C PHE A 18 11.41 18.48 24.98
N VAL A 19 11.04 18.88 23.75
CA VAL A 19 9.82 18.40 23.08
C VAL A 19 9.93 16.91 22.72
N VAL A 20 11.10 16.46 22.25
CA VAL A 20 11.32 15.04 21.90
C VAL A 20 11.37 14.18 23.16
N GLU A 21 12.02 14.66 24.23
CA GLU A 21 12.03 14.01 25.54
C GLU A 21 10.61 13.89 26.12
N GLU A 22 9.83 14.96 26.09
CA GLU A 22 8.45 14.98 26.58
C GLU A 22 7.56 14.04 25.75
N ALA A 23 7.70 14.02 24.43
CA ALA A 23 6.96 13.12 23.55
C ALA A 23 7.26 11.64 23.85
N VAL A 24 8.54 11.26 23.98
CA VAL A 24 8.93 9.88 24.34
C VAL A 24 8.48 9.53 25.77
N SER A 25 8.43 10.51 26.68
CA SER A 25 7.97 10.28 28.06
C SER A 25 6.49 9.98 28.16
N GLN A 26 5.65 10.72 27.44
CA GLN A 26 4.20 10.52 27.45
C GLN A 26 3.80 9.33 26.57
N HIS A 27 4.59 9.05 25.53
CA HIS A 27 4.29 8.05 24.52
C HIS A 27 5.56 7.26 24.11
N PRO A 28 5.93 6.21 24.86
CA PRO A 28 7.16 5.45 24.61
C PRO A 28 7.28 4.77 23.24
N HIS A 29 6.17 4.57 22.52
CA HIS A 29 6.16 4.04 21.15
C HIS A 29 6.83 4.98 20.13
N PHE A 30 6.98 6.27 20.44
CA PHE A 30 7.72 7.21 19.59
C PHE A 30 9.25 7.03 19.67
N ALA A 31 9.77 6.10 20.48
CA ALA A 31 11.19 5.80 20.56
C ALA A 31 11.83 5.52 19.19
N ASP A 32 11.17 4.73 18.34
CA ASP A 32 11.68 4.40 17.01
C ASP A 32 11.72 5.64 16.08
N HIS A 33 10.71 6.50 16.20
CA HIS A 33 10.65 7.76 15.44
C HIS A 33 11.72 8.75 15.91
N ALA A 34 11.99 8.81 17.21
CA ALA A 34 13.06 9.63 17.77
C ALA A 34 14.45 9.13 17.29
N LEU A 35 14.66 7.81 17.26
CA LEU A 35 15.90 7.23 16.73
C LEU A 35 16.06 7.48 15.22
N ASN A 36 14.97 7.37 14.44
CA ASN A 36 14.99 7.72 13.02
C ASN A 36 15.32 9.20 12.80
N PHE A 37 14.72 10.09 13.59
CA PHE A 37 15.03 11.52 13.53
C PHE A 37 16.51 11.80 13.84
N ILE A 38 17.07 11.16 14.87
CA ILE A 38 18.50 11.25 15.21
C ILE A 38 19.37 10.77 14.04
N SER A 39 19.01 9.66 13.39
CA SER A 39 19.72 9.13 12.21
C SER A 39 19.68 10.10 11.04
N CYS A 40 18.49 10.61 10.69
CA CYS A 40 18.29 11.57 9.60
C CYS A 40 19.10 12.86 9.83
N VAL A 41 19.13 13.37 11.06
CA VAL A 41 19.91 14.58 11.39
C VAL A 41 21.42 14.30 11.34
N SER A 42 21.86 13.10 11.72
CA SER A 42 23.26 12.68 11.62
C SER A 42 23.73 12.60 10.16
N GLU A 43 22.87 12.14 9.25
CA GLU A 43 23.16 12.05 7.80
C GLU A 43 23.22 13.43 7.13
N GLU A 44 22.28 14.32 7.45
CA GLU A 44 22.20 15.66 6.86
C GLU A 44 23.22 16.66 7.47
N LEU A 45 23.60 16.46 8.73
CA LEU A 45 24.51 17.35 9.49
C LEU A 45 25.59 16.54 10.25
N PRO A 46 26.58 15.94 9.55
CA PRO A 46 27.56 15.03 10.15
C PRO A 46 28.48 15.69 11.20
N ASP A 47 28.69 17.00 11.12
CA ASP A 47 29.54 17.74 12.08
C ASP A 47 28.76 18.23 13.33
N SER A 48 27.45 17.97 13.40
CA SER A 48 26.61 18.45 14.50
C SER A 48 26.76 17.58 15.74
N LYS A 49 26.91 18.21 16.91
CA LYS A 49 26.85 17.52 18.22
C LYS A 49 25.42 17.26 18.71
N PHE A 50 24.42 17.72 17.97
CA PHE A 50 23.02 17.62 18.38
C PHE A 50 22.52 16.17 18.48
N PRO A 51 22.79 15.25 17.53
CA PRO A 51 22.32 13.85 17.61
C PRO A 51 22.81 13.14 18.88
N SER A 52 24.09 13.27 19.21
CA SER A 52 24.69 12.66 20.40
C SER A 52 24.22 13.33 21.69
N GLN A 53 24.00 14.64 21.70
CA GLN A 53 23.41 15.35 22.85
C GLN A 53 21.97 14.94 23.12
N LEU A 54 21.14 14.84 22.08
CA LEU A 54 19.75 14.41 22.19
C LEU A 54 19.67 12.96 22.68
N LEU A 55 20.46 12.05 22.11
CA LEU A 55 20.52 10.65 22.53
C LEU A 55 21.02 10.50 23.98
N GLN A 56 22.00 11.30 24.39
CA GLN A 56 22.47 11.36 25.77
C GLN A 56 21.37 11.86 26.72
N SER A 57 20.60 12.87 26.32
CA SER A 57 19.51 13.43 27.12
C SER A 57 18.39 12.40 27.31
N LEU A 58 17.95 11.77 26.22
CA LEU A 58 16.96 10.66 26.26
C LEU A 58 17.44 9.51 27.15
N THR A 59 18.72 9.12 27.03
CA THR A 59 19.31 8.06 27.86
C THR A 59 19.26 8.42 29.35
N ASN A 60 19.62 9.66 29.70
CA ASN A 60 19.59 10.14 31.09
C ASN A 60 18.16 10.21 31.63
N PHE A 61 17.21 10.65 30.81
CA PHE A 61 15.81 10.72 31.17
C PHE A 61 15.25 9.33 31.46
N ILE A 62 15.43 8.37 30.54
CA ILE A 62 14.96 6.99 30.72
C ILE A 62 15.60 6.35 31.95
N ALA A 63 16.90 6.60 32.19
CA ALA A 63 17.59 6.06 33.35
C ALA A 63 17.06 6.58 34.70
N GLN A 64 16.30 7.68 34.72
CA GLN A 64 15.63 8.22 35.93
C GLN A 64 14.25 7.59 36.17
N VAL A 65 13.64 6.97 35.16
CA VAL A 65 12.34 6.31 35.30
C VAL A 65 12.47 5.08 36.20
N SER A 66 11.50 4.87 37.09
CA SER A 66 11.49 3.69 37.97
C SER A 66 11.30 2.41 37.14
N PRO A 67 12.14 1.36 37.31
CA PRO A 67 12.06 0.14 36.50
C PRO A 67 10.70 -0.57 36.55
N GLU A 68 9.98 -0.49 37.68
CA GLU A 68 8.65 -1.09 37.86
C GLU A 68 7.59 -0.48 36.93
N LYS A 69 7.64 0.84 36.73
CA LYS A 69 6.72 1.56 35.80
C LYS A 69 7.14 1.40 34.34
N SER A 70 8.37 0.97 34.09
CA SER A 70 8.92 0.84 32.75
C SER A 70 8.59 -0.49 32.06
N LEU A 71 8.06 -1.48 32.82
CA LEU A 71 7.92 -2.85 32.34
C LEU A 71 7.07 -2.98 31.09
N GLU A 72 5.97 -2.23 31.00
CA GLU A 72 5.07 -2.24 29.85
C GLU A 72 5.73 -1.70 28.57
N ASN A 73 6.71 -0.81 28.71
CA ASN A 73 7.38 -0.12 27.60
C ASN A 73 8.87 -0.43 27.50
N LEU A 74 9.32 -1.48 28.20
CA LEU A 74 10.74 -1.78 28.39
C LEU A 74 11.45 -1.99 27.05
N GLU A 75 10.79 -2.62 26.08
CA GLU A 75 11.35 -2.87 24.76
C GLU A 75 11.81 -1.58 24.06
N HIS A 76 10.99 -0.54 24.09
CA HIS A 76 11.28 0.76 23.46
C HIS A 76 12.45 1.46 24.16
N PHE A 77 12.53 1.37 25.49
CA PHE A 77 13.64 1.93 26.26
C PHE A 77 14.96 1.20 26.01
N LEU A 78 14.91 -0.14 25.90
CA LEU A 78 16.10 -0.94 25.57
C LEU A 78 16.63 -0.61 24.17
N ARG A 79 15.77 -0.27 23.20
CA ARG A 79 16.21 0.18 21.86
C ARG A 79 17.00 1.49 21.92
N ILE A 80 16.54 2.47 22.71
CA ILE A 80 17.27 3.73 22.90
C ILE A 80 18.62 3.48 23.58
N PHE A 81 18.66 2.62 24.60
CA PHE A 81 19.93 2.22 25.23
C PHE A 81 20.86 1.47 24.29
N ASN A 82 20.31 0.66 23.37
CA ASN A 82 21.10 -0.04 22.38
C ASN A 82 21.75 0.93 21.39
N ALA A 83 21.00 1.93 20.91
CA ALA A 83 21.52 3.00 20.06
C ALA A 83 22.59 3.83 20.79
N ALA A 84 22.34 4.17 22.07
CA ALA A 84 23.32 4.87 22.89
C ALA A 84 24.62 4.07 23.06
N ALA A 85 24.52 2.74 23.21
CA ALA A 85 25.69 1.87 23.38
C ALA A 85 26.57 1.73 22.12
N MET A 86 26.08 2.16 20.95
CA MET A 86 26.86 2.19 19.71
C MET A 86 27.70 3.47 19.57
N GLU A 87 27.39 4.52 20.34
CA GLU A 87 28.04 5.82 20.29
C GLU A 87 29.17 5.93 21.32
N GLU A 88 30.40 6.17 20.86
CA GLU A 88 31.57 6.28 21.76
C GLU A 88 31.54 7.54 22.63
N SER A 89 30.76 8.56 22.22
CA SER A 89 30.72 9.88 22.85
C SER A 89 29.77 9.97 24.05
N ILE A 90 28.95 8.94 24.30
CA ILE A 90 27.86 8.95 25.29
C ILE A 90 28.31 8.31 26.61
N GLN A 91 27.85 8.89 27.73
CA GLN A 91 28.04 8.32 29.06
C GLN A 91 27.07 7.17 29.31
N LEU A 92 27.58 5.94 29.39
CA LEU A 92 26.77 4.72 29.48
C LEU A 92 26.61 4.15 30.91
N LYS A 93 27.19 4.82 31.92
CA LYS A 93 26.97 4.49 33.35
C LYS A 93 25.49 4.52 33.78
N PRO A 94 24.66 5.47 33.32
CA PRO A 94 23.23 5.47 33.64
C PRO A 94 22.51 4.23 33.10
N VAL A 95 22.87 3.78 31.89
CA VAL A 95 22.31 2.57 31.26
C VAL A 95 22.61 1.33 32.08
N THR A 96 23.88 1.13 32.46
CA THR A 96 24.27 -0.06 33.23
C THR A 96 23.64 -0.06 34.62
N LYS A 97 23.55 1.11 35.28
CA LYS A 97 22.88 1.24 36.59
C LYS A 97 21.38 0.95 36.48
N TYR A 98 20.73 1.40 35.40
CA TYR A 98 19.33 1.11 35.15
C TYR A 98 19.08 -0.39 34.97
N LEU A 99 19.87 -1.08 34.13
CA LEU A 99 19.74 -2.52 33.91
C LEU A 99 19.98 -3.33 35.21
N GLN A 100 20.96 -2.92 36.01
CA GLN A 100 21.20 -3.55 37.31
C GLN A 100 20.03 -3.35 38.28
N ASN A 101 19.43 -2.16 38.31
CA ASN A 101 18.26 -1.89 39.12
C ASN A 101 17.05 -2.69 38.63
N LEU A 102 16.81 -2.74 37.32
CA LEU A 102 15.77 -3.54 36.69
C LEU A 102 15.86 -5.01 37.13
N PHE A 103 17.05 -5.61 37.12
CA PHE A 103 17.24 -7.01 37.52
C PHE A 103 17.01 -7.26 39.02
N LYS A 104 17.19 -6.24 39.86
CA LYS A 104 16.99 -6.32 41.31
C LYS A 104 15.55 -6.09 41.71
N SER A 105 14.85 -5.16 41.07
CA SER A 105 13.50 -4.74 41.44
C SER A 105 12.39 -5.46 40.69
N THR A 106 12.71 -6.25 39.65
CA THR A 106 11.70 -6.89 38.79
C THR A 106 12.02 -8.37 38.53
N ASN A 107 11.00 -9.14 38.12
CA ASN A 107 11.13 -10.54 37.72
C ASN A 107 11.38 -10.72 36.20
N VAL A 108 11.87 -9.69 35.51
CA VAL A 108 12.05 -9.70 34.04
C VAL A 108 12.94 -10.85 33.56
N LEU A 109 13.93 -11.26 34.36
CA LEU A 109 14.80 -12.39 34.04
C LEU A 109 14.07 -13.74 34.11
N GLU A 110 13.05 -13.84 34.96
CA GLU A 110 12.28 -15.08 35.16
C GLU A 110 11.14 -15.20 34.14
N ASN A 111 10.64 -14.07 33.65
CA ASN A 111 9.71 -14.02 32.54
C ASN A 111 10.42 -14.56 31.30
N ARG A 112 9.89 -15.64 30.68
CA ARG A 112 10.47 -16.31 29.49
C ARG A 112 10.39 -15.45 28.21
N ASN A 113 10.66 -14.16 28.32
CA ASN A 113 10.67 -13.23 27.22
C ASN A 113 12.04 -13.23 26.55
N TRP A 114 12.18 -14.16 25.59
CA TRP A 114 13.38 -14.34 24.80
C TRP A 114 13.83 -13.05 24.08
N LEU A 115 12.87 -12.25 23.58
CA LEU A 115 13.15 -11.01 22.86
C LEU A 115 13.87 -9.98 23.75
N LEU A 116 13.35 -9.74 24.96
CA LEU A 116 13.98 -8.84 25.93
C LEU A 116 15.37 -9.33 26.35
N GLY A 117 15.52 -10.65 26.57
CA GLY A 117 16.81 -11.26 26.87
C GLY A 117 17.86 -10.95 25.78
N ASN A 118 17.49 -11.10 24.51
CA ASN A 118 18.39 -10.76 23.40
C ASN A 118 18.71 -9.26 23.32
N GLN A 119 17.75 -8.38 23.56
CA GLN A 119 18.04 -6.94 23.60
C GLN A 119 19.05 -6.58 24.69
N MET A 120 18.96 -7.20 25.87
CA MET A 120 19.92 -7.01 26.95
C MET A 120 21.31 -7.53 26.59
N ILE A 121 21.38 -8.68 25.91
CA ILE A 121 22.64 -9.23 25.39
C ILE A 121 23.25 -8.29 24.34
N GLN A 122 22.44 -7.77 23.42
CA GLN A 122 22.90 -6.84 22.39
C GLN A 122 23.46 -5.55 22.99
N ILE A 123 22.81 -5.01 24.03
CA ILE A 123 23.35 -3.86 24.76
C ILE A 123 24.70 -4.22 25.38
N CYS A 124 24.85 -5.39 26.01
CA CYS A 124 26.12 -5.83 26.56
C CYS A 124 27.21 -6.00 25.48
N HIS A 125 26.83 -6.56 24.32
CA HIS A 125 27.70 -6.67 23.16
C HIS A 125 28.22 -5.30 22.71
N ASN A 126 27.31 -4.34 22.49
CA ASN A 126 27.66 -3.00 22.04
C ASN A 126 28.49 -2.23 23.09
N LEU A 127 28.19 -2.41 24.38
CA LEU A 127 29.00 -1.87 25.48
C LEU A 127 30.44 -2.43 25.46
N MET A 128 30.61 -3.72 25.18
CA MET A 128 31.93 -4.36 25.08
C MET A 128 32.69 -3.94 23.81
N LEU A 129 31.97 -3.62 22.72
CA LEU A 129 32.54 -3.30 21.42
C LEU A 129 32.94 -1.82 21.27
N HIS A 130 32.04 -0.90 21.62
CA HIS A 130 32.21 0.53 21.33
C HIS A 130 32.70 1.34 22.53
N THR A 131 32.56 0.84 23.76
CA THR A 131 32.95 1.60 24.95
C THR A 131 34.34 1.20 25.47
N SER A 132 34.98 2.08 26.23
CA SER A 132 36.18 1.75 27.02
C SER A 132 35.77 0.92 28.24
N LEU A 133 36.14 -0.37 28.21
CA LEU A 133 35.77 -1.39 29.21
C LEU A 133 36.25 -1.12 30.65
N PRO A 134 37.43 -0.54 30.93
CA PRO A 134 37.93 -0.36 32.29
C PRO A 134 36.96 0.35 33.25
N ASN A 135 36.13 1.25 32.74
CA ASN A 135 35.17 2.02 33.54
C ASN A 135 33.82 1.33 33.77
N LEU A 136 33.51 0.30 32.97
CA LEU A 136 32.20 -0.40 32.98
C LEU A 136 32.34 -1.90 33.21
N PHE A 137 33.57 -2.42 33.33
CA PHE A 137 33.88 -3.83 33.47
C PHE A 137 33.04 -4.51 34.55
N THR A 138 33.03 -3.95 35.76
CA THR A 138 32.25 -4.48 36.88
C THR A 138 30.76 -4.44 36.57
N SER A 139 30.28 -3.36 35.99
CA SER A 139 28.85 -3.18 35.73
C SER A 139 28.31 -4.12 34.64
N VAL A 140 29.04 -4.25 33.53
CA VAL A 140 28.71 -5.19 32.44
C VAL A 140 28.86 -6.63 32.93
N GLY A 141 29.90 -6.92 33.72
CA GLY A 141 30.10 -8.23 34.34
C GLY A 141 28.93 -8.64 35.24
N GLU A 142 28.43 -7.74 36.08
CA GLU A 142 27.26 -8.00 36.94
C GLU A 142 25.96 -8.25 36.14
N ILE A 143 25.77 -7.51 35.04
CA ILE A 143 24.62 -7.69 34.14
C ILE A 143 24.69 -9.06 33.46
N LEU A 144 25.83 -9.40 32.85
CA LEU A 144 26.04 -10.70 32.19
C LEU A 144 25.96 -11.87 33.19
N PHE A 145 26.51 -11.70 34.40
CA PHE A 145 26.39 -12.70 35.46
C PHE A 145 24.93 -12.93 35.89
N SER A 146 24.15 -11.86 35.99
CA SER A 146 22.72 -11.96 36.31
C SER A 146 21.95 -12.68 35.20
N LEU A 147 22.23 -12.36 33.93
CA LEU A 147 21.64 -13.03 32.78
C LEU A 147 21.98 -14.52 32.76
N MET A 148 23.26 -14.90 32.94
CA MET A 148 23.68 -16.30 32.87
C MET A 148 23.15 -17.17 34.01
N THR A 149 22.84 -16.58 35.17
CA THR A 149 22.42 -17.32 36.38
C THR A 149 20.91 -17.34 36.58
N ARG A 150 20.21 -16.25 36.26
CA ARG A 150 18.79 -16.06 36.60
C ARG A 150 17.85 -16.08 35.41
N HIS A 151 18.32 -15.93 34.17
CA HIS A 151 17.42 -15.89 33.02
C HIS A 151 16.77 -17.25 32.76
N SER A 152 15.46 -17.30 32.50
CA SER A 152 14.73 -18.56 32.32
C SER A 152 15.10 -19.31 31.04
N ASP A 153 15.48 -18.59 29.98
CA ASP A 153 15.89 -19.18 28.69
C ASP A 153 17.32 -19.73 28.74
N THR A 154 17.53 -20.96 28.23
CA THR A 154 18.85 -21.61 28.20
C THR A 154 19.82 -20.97 27.22
N ASN A 155 19.34 -20.55 26.04
CA ASN A 155 20.19 -19.95 25.02
C ASN A 155 20.73 -18.61 25.52
N ILE A 156 19.87 -17.73 26.04
CA ILE A 156 20.30 -16.44 26.62
C ILE A 156 21.33 -16.64 27.73
N ARG A 157 21.17 -17.68 28.57
CA ARG A 157 22.15 -17.99 29.62
C ARG A 157 23.50 -18.42 29.08
N ASP A 158 23.52 -19.23 28.03
CA ASP A 158 24.74 -19.73 27.42
C ASP A 158 25.48 -18.60 26.68
N VAL A 159 24.75 -17.74 25.98
CA VAL A 159 25.27 -16.53 25.33
C VAL A 159 25.85 -15.56 26.36
N ALA A 160 25.11 -15.29 27.46
CA ALA A 160 25.59 -14.46 28.56
C ALA A 160 26.87 -15.03 29.17
N ARG A 161 26.95 -16.35 29.35
CA ARG A 161 28.15 -17.03 29.87
C ARG A 161 29.33 -16.86 28.92
N PHE A 162 29.12 -16.99 27.61
CA PHE A 162 30.16 -16.77 26.61
C PHE A 162 30.72 -15.34 26.69
N PHE A 163 29.86 -14.31 26.68
CA PHE A 163 30.28 -12.92 26.83
C PHE A 163 30.97 -12.66 28.17
N TYR A 164 30.46 -13.23 29.26
CA TYR A 164 31.07 -13.12 30.59
C TYR A 164 32.46 -13.75 30.64
N SER A 165 32.64 -14.93 30.04
CA SER A 165 33.95 -15.58 29.92
C SER A 165 34.92 -14.77 29.06
N MET A 166 34.46 -14.19 27.95
CA MET A 166 35.30 -13.28 27.15
C MET A 166 35.73 -12.07 27.96
N LEU A 167 34.81 -11.46 28.70
CA LEU A 167 35.09 -10.30 29.54
C LEU A 167 36.18 -10.61 30.58
N ILE A 168 36.13 -11.77 31.23
CA ILE A 168 37.11 -12.14 32.29
C ILE A 168 38.47 -12.57 31.73
N HIS A 169 38.50 -13.27 30.60
CA HIS A 169 39.70 -13.98 30.14
C HIS A 169 40.46 -13.29 29.00
N LEU A 170 39.87 -12.30 28.33
CA LEU A 170 40.48 -11.63 27.17
C LEU A 170 40.80 -10.16 27.47
N SER A 171 41.79 -9.62 26.75
CA SER A 171 42.04 -8.17 26.76
C SER A 171 40.98 -7.44 25.93
N GLU A 172 40.78 -6.15 26.20
CA GLU A 172 39.82 -5.31 25.47
C GLU A 172 40.06 -5.34 23.95
N GLU A 173 41.31 -5.32 23.50
CA GLU A 173 41.64 -5.35 22.07
C GLU A 173 41.24 -6.69 21.44
N LYS A 174 41.41 -7.80 22.16
CA LYS A 174 41.02 -9.14 21.70
C LYS A 174 39.50 -9.29 21.67
N ILE A 175 38.80 -8.76 22.68
CA ILE A 175 37.33 -8.73 22.71
C ILE A 175 36.82 -7.97 21.49
N LYS A 176 37.27 -6.72 21.29
CA LYS A 176 36.84 -5.90 20.15
C LYS A 176 37.17 -6.55 18.81
N ALA A 177 38.32 -7.23 18.67
CA ALA A 177 38.67 -7.95 17.46
C ALA A 177 37.73 -9.12 17.15
N ILE A 178 37.36 -9.91 18.17
CA ILE A 178 36.41 -11.03 18.02
C ILE A 178 34.99 -10.52 17.75
N LEU A 179 34.55 -9.49 18.45
CA LEU A 179 33.21 -8.93 18.24
C LEU A 179 33.08 -8.30 16.83
N ARG A 180 34.09 -7.56 16.37
CA ARG A 180 34.12 -7.04 14.99
C ARG A 180 34.13 -8.13 13.93
N SER A 181 34.77 -9.27 14.19
CA SER A 181 34.78 -10.38 13.23
C SER A 181 33.43 -11.10 13.19
N LEU A 182 32.71 -11.15 14.32
CA LEU A 182 31.33 -11.62 14.38
C LEU A 182 30.42 -10.68 13.55
N ASP A 183 30.49 -9.37 13.76
CA ASP A 183 29.68 -8.38 13.01
C ASP A 183 30.01 -8.31 11.51
N ALA A 184 31.28 -8.46 11.13
CA ALA A 184 31.70 -8.43 9.72
C ALA A 184 31.29 -9.68 8.94
N SER A 185 30.95 -10.77 9.64
CA SER A 185 30.56 -12.05 9.03
C SER A 185 29.06 -12.16 8.73
N ASN A 186 28.46 -11.07 8.22
CA ASN A 186 27.10 -11.07 7.65
C ASN A 186 26.94 -11.96 6.39
N ASN A 187 28.01 -12.60 5.93
CA ASN A 187 27.94 -13.74 5.02
C ASN A 187 27.77 -15.01 5.86
N GLY A 188 26.53 -15.52 5.98
CA GLY A 188 26.07 -16.61 6.84
C GLY A 188 26.75 -18.00 6.70
N GLN A 189 28.07 -18.05 6.81
CA GLN A 189 28.87 -19.30 6.80
C GLN A 189 29.49 -19.64 8.15
N ASN A 190 29.30 -18.81 9.19
CA ASN A 190 29.74 -19.15 10.54
C ASN A 190 28.57 -19.64 11.40
N LEU A 191 28.66 -20.88 11.87
CA LEU A 191 27.71 -21.56 12.75
C LEU A 191 27.40 -20.80 14.05
N THR A 192 28.18 -19.78 14.39
CA THR A 192 27.99 -18.90 15.56
C THR A 192 26.93 -17.81 15.39
N ASN A 193 26.53 -17.44 14.16
CA ASN A 193 25.42 -16.50 13.93
C ASN A 193 24.04 -17.07 14.32
N LEU A 194 23.98 -18.38 14.61
CA LEU A 194 22.80 -19.08 15.13
C LEU A 194 22.58 -18.84 16.64
N VAL A 195 23.60 -18.35 17.35
CA VAL A 195 23.61 -18.20 18.81
C VAL A 195 23.34 -16.74 19.21
N THR A 196 23.69 -15.80 18.34
CA THR A 196 23.32 -14.39 18.44
C THR A 196 22.63 -14.01 17.14
N GLU A 197 21.33 -14.31 17.01
CA GLU A 197 20.52 -13.49 16.12
C GLU A 197 20.60 -12.07 16.67
N THR A 198 21.53 -11.29 16.13
CA THR A 198 21.59 -9.86 16.33
C THR A 198 20.21 -9.35 15.94
N ASN A 199 19.42 -8.97 16.95
CA ASN A 199 18.14 -8.29 16.79
C ASN A 199 18.31 -6.87 16.20
N THR A 200 19.38 -6.62 15.45
CA THR A 200 19.18 -5.90 14.21
C THR A 200 18.25 -6.76 13.36
N PHE A 201 16.93 -6.62 13.59
CA PHE A 201 16.08 -6.48 12.42
C PHE A 201 16.89 -5.60 11.46
N PRO A 202 17.23 -6.06 10.25
CA PRO A 202 17.72 -5.12 9.27
C PRO A 202 16.72 -3.98 9.35
N VAL A 203 17.19 -2.77 9.71
CA VAL A 203 16.44 -1.53 9.49
C VAL A 203 15.80 -1.77 8.15
N ALA A 204 14.46 -1.95 8.13
CA ALA A 204 13.77 -2.68 7.06
C ALA A 204 14.44 -2.30 5.76
N ALA A 205 15.17 -3.26 5.14
CA ALA A 205 16.23 -2.94 4.17
C ALA A 205 15.71 -1.81 3.29
N PRO A 206 16.38 -0.62 3.29
CA PRO A 206 15.75 0.64 2.93
C PRO A 206 14.97 0.42 1.67
N VAL A 207 13.65 0.61 1.73
CA VAL A 207 12.76 0.32 0.60
C VAL A 207 13.32 1.10 -0.58
N VAL A 208 13.84 0.38 -1.57
CA VAL A 208 14.54 1.02 -2.67
C VAL A 208 13.50 1.53 -3.63
N HIS A 209 13.35 2.86 -3.66
CA HIS A 209 12.44 3.54 -4.57
C HIS A 209 13.05 3.60 -5.97
N LEU A 210 12.52 2.82 -6.90
CA LEU A 210 12.87 2.90 -8.32
C LEU A 210 12.18 4.11 -8.94
N LYS A 211 12.96 4.91 -9.68
CA LYS A 211 12.47 6.09 -10.38
C LYS A 211 11.64 5.75 -11.63
N GLU A 212 11.94 4.62 -12.26
CA GLU A 212 11.29 4.17 -13.49
C GLU A 212 10.43 2.92 -13.21
N PRO A 213 9.29 2.77 -13.90
CA PRO A 213 8.45 1.58 -13.79
C PRO A 213 9.11 0.39 -14.49
N ILE A 214 9.45 -0.64 -13.73
CA ILE A 214 9.95 -1.91 -14.28
C ILE A 214 8.84 -2.89 -14.63
N LEU A 215 7.60 -2.58 -14.22
CA LEU A 215 6.40 -3.34 -14.55
C LEU A 215 5.45 -2.46 -15.36
N GLN A 216 4.76 -3.07 -16.31
CA GLN A 216 3.69 -2.45 -17.08
C GLN A 216 2.41 -3.25 -16.93
N LEU A 217 1.31 -2.54 -16.66
CA LEU A 217 -0.03 -3.11 -16.70
C LEU A 217 -0.60 -2.91 -18.10
N LYS A 218 -0.83 -4.00 -18.84
CA LYS A 218 -1.51 -3.99 -20.13
C LYS A 218 -2.94 -4.48 -19.96
N ARG A 219 -3.89 -3.82 -20.59
CA ARG A 219 -5.28 -4.24 -20.58
C ARG A 219 -5.49 -5.35 -21.61
N LEU A 220 -6.10 -6.47 -21.20
CA LEU A 220 -6.39 -7.61 -22.07
C LEU A 220 -7.82 -7.60 -22.57
N GLN A 221 -8.76 -7.73 -21.63
CA GLN A 221 -10.17 -7.85 -21.92
C GLN A 221 -10.98 -7.27 -20.76
N ARG A 222 -12.21 -6.88 -21.06
CA ARG A 222 -13.19 -6.45 -20.08
C ARG A 222 -14.15 -7.61 -19.82
N SER A 223 -14.35 -7.95 -18.56
CA SER A 223 -15.30 -8.98 -18.13
C SER A 223 -16.21 -8.42 -17.03
N TYR A 224 -17.40 -8.98 -16.89
CA TYR A 224 -18.37 -8.51 -15.90
C TYR A 224 -18.92 -9.70 -15.14
N LYS A 225 -19.04 -9.55 -13.82
CA LYS A 225 -19.75 -10.53 -12.99
C LYS A 225 -21.17 -10.03 -12.76
N TYR A 226 -22.07 -10.40 -13.66
CA TYR A 226 -23.49 -10.01 -13.58
C TYR A 226 -24.47 -11.17 -13.87
N GLU A 227 -23.96 -12.39 -13.99
CA GLU A 227 -24.71 -13.63 -14.25
C GLU A 227 -25.79 -13.89 -13.20
N GLN A 228 -25.46 -13.67 -11.92
CA GLN A 228 -26.40 -13.83 -10.81
C GLN A 228 -27.60 -12.87 -10.89
N LEU A 229 -27.39 -11.65 -11.43
CA LEU A 229 -28.47 -10.68 -11.65
C LEU A 229 -29.35 -11.10 -12.83
N MET A 230 -28.75 -11.59 -13.92
CA MET A 230 -29.50 -12.12 -15.08
C MET A 230 -30.39 -13.30 -14.69
N ASP A 231 -29.87 -14.26 -13.92
CA ASP A 231 -30.63 -15.43 -13.48
C ASP A 231 -31.86 -15.04 -12.64
N SER A 232 -31.73 -14.00 -11.82
CA SER A 232 -32.82 -13.51 -10.94
C SER A 232 -33.92 -12.74 -11.68
N LEU A 233 -33.66 -12.30 -12.92
CA LEU A 233 -34.52 -11.41 -13.69
C LEU A 233 -35.14 -12.07 -14.92
N HIS A 234 -34.94 -13.37 -15.10
CA HIS A 234 -35.56 -14.11 -16.20
C HIS A 234 -37.08 -14.23 -16.02
N GLY A 235 -37.86 -13.88 -17.05
CA GLY A 235 -39.33 -13.97 -17.01
C GLY A 235 -40.01 -12.94 -16.10
N CYS A 236 -39.29 -11.93 -15.63
CA CYS A 236 -39.82 -10.97 -14.67
C CYS A 236 -40.69 -9.88 -15.34
N SER A 237 -41.66 -9.37 -14.59
CA SER A 237 -42.43 -8.19 -14.99
C SER A 237 -41.61 -6.89 -14.82
N PHE A 238 -41.99 -5.81 -15.50
CA PHE A 238 -41.28 -4.52 -15.39
C PHE A 238 -41.18 -3.98 -13.95
N SER A 239 -42.22 -4.15 -13.13
CA SER A 239 -42.22 -3.74 -11.73
C SER A 239 -41.26 -4.59 -10.87
N GLU A 240 -41.17 -5.89 -11.18
CA GLU A 240 -40.19 -6.79 -10.55
C GLU A 240 -38.77 -6.46 -10.99
N TYR A 241 -38.56 -6.12 -12.26
CA TYR A 241 -37.27 -5.64 -12.78
C TYR A 241 -36.78 -4.42 -11.98
N LEU A 242 -37.58 -3.35 -11.91
CA LEU A 242 -37.22 -2.14 -11.18
C LEU A 242 -36.98 -2.42 -9.70
N ARG A 243 -37.82 -3.26 -9.08
CA ARG A 243 -37.64 -3.66 -7.68
C ARG A 243 -36.33 -4.42 -7.51
N THR A 244 -36.07 -5.44 -8.31
CA THR A 244 -34.87 -6.28 -8.17
C THR A 244 -33.61 -5.47 -8.41
N VAL A 245 -33.55 -4.64 -9.47
CA VAL A 245 -32.41 -3.73 -9.69
C VAL A 245 -32.23 -2.76 -8.51
N SER A 246 -33.32 -2.27 -7.91
CA SER A 246 -33.28 -1.36 -6.75
C SER A 246 -33.01 -2.05 -5.40
N THR A 247 -33.31 -3.34 -5.25
CA THR A 247 -33.29 -4.05 -3.96
C THR A 247 -32.11 -4.99 -3.84
N ASN A 248 -31.62 -5.57 -4.94
CA ASN A 248 -30.49 -6.49 -4.92
C ASN A 248 -29.23 -5.71 -4.52
N ALA A 249 -28.69 -5.99 -3.34
CA ALA A 249 -27.77 -5.13 -2.61
C ALA A 249 -26.35 -5.04 -3.22
N SER A 250 -26.01 -5.89 -4.18
CA SER A 250 -24.70 -5.83 -4.84
C SER A 250 -24.68 -4.74 -5.90
N ILE A 251 -23.86 -3.71 -5.66
CA ILE A 251 -23.40 -2.79 -6.71
C ILE A 251 -22.67 -3.65 -7.76
N PRO A 252 -22.91 -3.46 -9.07
CA PRO A 252 -22.24 -4.26 -10.08
C PRO A 252 -20.72 -4.11 -10.00
N GLU A 253 -20.03 -5.25 -9.88
CA GLU A 253 -18.58 -5.35 -9.90
C GLU A 253 -18.07 -5.31 -11.34
N ILE A 254 -17.18 -4.37 -11.63
CA ILE A 254 -16.49 -4.29 -12.91
C ILE A 254 -15.16 -5.01 -12.77
N VAL A 255 -14.91 -5.98 -13.64
CA VAL A 255 -13.67 -6.75 -13.65
C VAL A 255 -12.85 -6.36 -14.88
N ILE A 256 -11.63 -5.89 -14.65
CA ILE A 256 -10.70 -5.52 -15.71
C ILE A 256 -9.55 -6.51 -15.69
N ASP A 257 -9.44 -7.30 -16.76
CA ASP A 257 -8.36 -8.26 -16.89
C ASP A 257 -7.10 -7.54 -17.39
N LEU A 258 -6.07 -7.60 -16.57
CA LEU A 258 -4.78 -6.96 -16.80
C LEU A 258 -3.70 -8.04 -16.96
N GLN A 259 -2.69 -7.71 -17.75
CA GLN A 259 -1.46 -8.48 -17.89
C GLN A 259 -0.30 -7.65 -17.37
N ILE A 260 0.42 -8.18 -16.39
CA ILE A 260 1.70 -7.65 -15.96
C ILE A 260 2.74 -8.08 -16.99
N CYS A 261 3.43 -7.12 -17.57
CA CYS A 261 4.58 -7.32 -18.44
C CYS A 261 5.81 -6.62 -17.85
N SER A 262 7.00 -7.04 -18.28
CA SER A 262 8.20 -6.24 -18.02
C SER A 262 8.11 -4.89 -18.71
N GLY A 263 8.39 -3.82 -17.96
CA GLY A 263 8.63 -2.50 -18.51
C GLY A 263 10.00 -2.47 -19.19
N MET A 264 10.12 -1.71 -20.27
CA MET A 264 11.43 -1.39 -20.85
C MET A 264 12.15 -0.45 -19.87
N ALA A 265 13.02 -0.99 -19.01
CA ALA A 265 13.95 -0.16 -18.28
C ALA A 265 14.83 0.56 -19.31
N SER A 266 15.02 1.88 -19.18
CA SER A 266 15.92 2.63 -20.05
C SER A 266 17.31 1.97 -20.03
N GLU A 267 18.05 1.94 -21.15
CA GLU A 267 19.38 1.32 -21.28
C GLU A 267 20.39 1.74 -20.18
N SER A 268 20.12 2.88 -19.53
CA SER A 268 20.84 3.44 -18.39
C SER A 268 20.60 2.77 -17.02
N GLN A 269 19.61 1.88 -16.88
CA GLN A 269 19.29 1.19 -15.61
C GLN A 269 19.59 -0.31 -15.72
N GLN A 270 20.81 -0.71 -15.35
CA GLN A 270 21.10 -2.14 -15.11
C GLN A 270 20.40 -2.57 -13.82
N LEU A 271 19.34 -3.37 -13.96
CA LEU A 271 18.65 -3.97 -12.83
C LEU A 271 19.49 -5.12 -12.27
N PRO A 272 19.77 -5.16 -10.96
CA PRO A 272 20.56 -6.24 -10.35
C PRO A 272 19.78 -7.57 -10.21
N PHE A 273 18.50 -7.59 -10.61
CA PHE A 273 17.61 -8.74 -10.46
C PHE A 273 16.76 -8.96 -11.71
N SER A 274 16.37 -10.21 -11.94
CA SER A 274 15.44 -10.62 -13.00
C SER A 274 14.18 -11.30 -12.47
N LYS A 275 14.13 -11.60 -11.16
CA LYS A 275 13.05 -12.32 -10.49
C LYS A 275 12.47 -11.46 -9.37
N LEU A 276 11.16 -11.34 -9.37
CA LEU A 276 10.38 -10.59 -8.40
C LEU A 276 9.51 -11.56 -7.60
N TYR A 277 9.45 -11.34 -6.29
CA TYR A 277 8.71 -12.17 -5.35
C TYR A 277 7.76 -11.29 -4.54
N ALA A 278 6.63 -11.88 -4.12
CA ALA A 278 5.63 -11.25 -3.25
C ALA A 278 5.26 -9.84 -3.73
N ILE A 279 4.91 -9.74 -5.01
CA ILE A 279 4.55 -8.47 -5.63
C ILE A 279 3.19 -8.06 -5.09
N VAL A 280 3.11 -6.85 -4.56
CA VAL A 280 1.89 -6.19 -4.13
C VAL A 280 1.69 -5.00 -5.06
N LEU A 281 0.60 -5.03 -5.82
CA LEU A 281 0.17 -3.93 -6.66
C LEU A 281 -0.92 -3.17 -5.90
N SER A 282 -0.61 -1.94 -5.52
CA SER A 282 -1.57 -1.07 -4.86
C SER A 282 -2.08 -0.01 -5.84
N VAL A 283 -3.40 0.11 -5.91
CA VAL A 283 -4.11 1.01 -6.82
C VAL A 283 -4.95 1.96 -5.98
N GLN A 284 -4.69 3.26 -6.11
CA GLN A 284 -5.42 4.27 -5.34
C GLN A 284 -6.85 4.43 -5.87
N SER A 285 -7.84 4.24 -4.99
CA SER A 285 -9.26 4.43 -5.25
C SER A 285 -9.66 5.92 -5.16
N PRO A 286 -10.36 6.47 -6.17
CA PRO A 286 -11.06 7.74 -6.06
C PRO A 286 -12.22 7.66 -5.06
N THR A 287 -12.65 8.80 -4.51
CA THR A 287 -13.73 8.88 -3.50
C THR A 287 -15.08 8.32 -3.98
N TYR A 288 -15.33 8.39 -5.28
CA TYR A 288 -16.54 7.90 -5.93
C TYR A 288 -16.49 6.40 -6.29
N TYR A 289 -15.41 5.70 -5.95
CA TYR A 289 -15.34 4.23 -5.92
C TYR A 289 -15.30 3.73 -4.47
N ASN A 290 -15.50 2.44 -4.28
CA ASN A 290 -15.06 1.76 -3.06
C ASN A 290 -13.55 1.51 -3.11
N ASP A 291 -12.97 1.19 -1.95
CA ASP A 291 -11.56 0.86 -1.86
C ASP A 291 -11.24 -0.36 -2.71
N ILE A 292 -10.18 -0.21 -3.52
CA ILE A 292 -9.70 -1.25 -4.41
C ILE A 292 -8.71 -2.09 -3.60
N GLU A 293 -8.94 -3.40 -3.53
CA GLU A 293 -8.04 -4.32 -2.84
C GLU A 293 -6.70 -4.43 -3.57
N ASP A 294 -5.62 -4.54 -2.80
CA ASP A 294 -4.29 -4.75 -3.35
C ASP A 294 -4.22 -6.10 -4.09
N LEU A 295 -3.58 -6.10 -5.26
CA LEU A 295 -3.41 -7.31 -6.06
C LEU A 295 -2.08 -7.97 -5.72
N HIS A 296 -2.13 -9.26 -5.41
CA HIS A 296 -0.97 -10.04 -5.00
C HIS A 296 -0.52 -10.98 -6.10
N VAL A 297 0.75 -10.86 -6.51
CA VAL A 297 1.39 -11.78 -7.44
C VAL A 297 2.59 -12.44 -6.75
N PRO A 298 2.53 -13.76 -6.48
CA PRO A 298 3.59 -14.44 -5.71
C PRO A 298 4.97 -14.37 -6.37
N TYR A 299 5.01 -14.41 -7.70
CA TYR A 299 6.24 -14.49 -8.47
C TYR A 299 6.06 -13.93 -9.88
N PHE A 300 7.06 -13.18 -10.38
CA PHE A 300 7.15 -12.76 -11.77
C PHE A 300 8.62 -12.69 -12.20
N ALA A 301 8.92 -13.17 -13.41
CA ALA A 301 10.25 -13.00 -14.02
C ALA A 301 10.19 -11.90 -15.08
N LEU A 302 11.12 -10.95 -15.06
CA LEU A 302 11.18 -9.86 -16.04
C LEU A 302 11.46 -10.36 -17.46
N ASN A 303 12.01 -11.56 -17.60
CA ASN A 303 12.29 -12.19 -18.90
C ASN A 303 11.09 -12.99 -19.43
N ASP A 304 9.96 -12.95 -18.74
CA ASP A 304 8.75 -13.68 -19.15
C ASP A 304 7.97 -12.88 -20.19
N GLU A 305 7.93 -13.39 -21.43
CA GLU A 305 7.20 -12.76 -22.53
C GLU A 305 5.69 -13.00 -22.44
N GLU A 306 5.24 -14.05 -21.75
CA GLU A 306 3.82 -14.38 -21.62
C GLU A 306 3.11 -13.50 -20.58
N GLY A 307 3.86 -12.87 -19.66
CA GLY A 307 3.31 -11.99 -18.64
C GLY A 307 2.48 -12.72 -17.58
N CYS A 308 2.01 -11.98 -16.56
CA CYS A 308 1.14 -12.52 -15.51
C CYS A 308 -0.27 -11.91 -15.61
N ARG A 309 -1.30 -12.75 -15.73
CA ARG A 309 -2.70 -12.28 -15.77
C ARG A 309 -3.25 -12.07 -14.37
N ILE A 310 -3.89 -10.92 -14.16
CA ILE A 310 -4.55 -10.53 -12.91
C ILE A 310 -5.89 -9.86 -13.26
N SER A 311 -6.85 -9.92 -12.34
CA SER A 311 -8.16 -9.29 -12.50
C SER A 311 -8.34 -8.21 -11.45
N LEU A 312 -8.48 -6.96 -11.90
CA LEU A 312 -8.78 -5.81 -11.05
C LEU A 312 -10.30 -5.70 -10.88
N VAL A 313 -10.78 -5.73 -9.64
CA VAL A 313 -12.21 -5.58 -9.32
C VAL A 313 -12.48 -4.16 -8.86
N ILE A 314 -13.48 -3.51 -9.46
CA ILE A 314 -13.84 -2.13 -9.17
C ILE A 314 -15.33 -2.06 -8.84
N ILE A 315 -15.65 -1.37 -7.74
CA ILE A 315 -17.02 -1.15 -7.28
C ILE A 315 -17.30 0.36 -7.30
N PRO A 316 -17.79 0.91 -8.42
CA PRO A 316 -18.07 2.33 -8.56
C PRO A 316 -19.37 2.74 -7.87
N LYS A 317 -19.34 3.84 -7.11
CA LYS A 317 -20.55 4.51 -6.57
C LYS A 317 -21.18 5.43 -7.63
N GLU A 318 -20.36 5.93 -8.54
CA GLU A 318 -20.77 6.67 -9.75
C GLU A 318 -19.90 6.19 -10.93
N PRO A 319 -20.43 6.13 -12.17
CA PRO A 319 -19.73 5.64 -13.36
C PRO A 319 -18.82 6.74 -13.94
N ASN A 320 -18.07 7.43 -13.07
CA ASN A 320 -17.18 8.51 -13.48
C ASN A 320 -15.86 7.91 -13.98
N PRO A 321 -15.34 8.32 -15.16
CA PRO A 321 -14.00 7.98 -15.62
C PRO A 321 -12.92 8.41 -14.63
N ALA A 322 -11.83 7.66 -14.53
CA ALA A 322 -10.77 7.91 -13.57
C ALA A 322 -9.38 7.53 -14.11
N ASN A 323 -8.35 8.25 -13.66
CA ASN A 323 -6.96 7.81 -13.80
C ASN A 323 -6.51 7.24 -12.45
N LEU A 324 -6.41 5.92 -12.37
CA LEU A 324 -6.02 5.23 -11.15
C LEU A 324 -4.50 5.23 -11.02
N GLU A 325 -3.98 5.87 -9.97
CA GLU A 325 -2.56 5.79 -9.65
C GLU A 325 -2.23 4.38 -9.14
N ALA A 326 -1.26 3.73 -9.77
CA ALA A 326 -0.82 2.39 -9.41
C ALA A 326 0.64 2.40 -8.97
N SER A 327 0.97 1.54 -8.01
CA SER A 327 2.31 1.34 -7.49
C SER A 327 2.56 -0.14 -7.25
N ALA A 328 3.81 -0.55 -7.36
CA ALA A 328 4.23 -1.90 -7.05
C ALA A 328 5.23 -1.90 -5.90
N MET A 329 5.12 -2.89 -5.02
CA MET A 329 6.11 -3.25 -4.02
C MET A 329 6.46 -4.73 -4.19
N PHE A 330 7.73 -5.08 -4.15
CA PHE A 330 8.16 -6.47 -4.34
C PHE A 330 9.52 -6.72 -3.69
N THR A 331 9.85 -7.99 -3.51
CA THR A 331 11.16 -8.44 -3.03
C THR A 331 11.96 -9.06 -4.17
N SER A 332 13.23 -8.68 -4.28
CA SER A 332 14.16 -9.27 -5.27
C SER A 332 14.81 -10.56 -4.76
N SER A 333 15.52 -11.27 -5.64
CA SER A 333 16.38 -12.41 -5.27
C SER A 333 17.54 -12.05 -4.32
N GLU A 334 17.85 -10.77 -4.15
CA GLU A 334 18.87 -10.28 -3.20
C GLU A 334 18.28 -9.96 -1.81
N ASN A 335 17.03 -10.36 -1.53
CA ASN A 335 16.30 -10.07 -0.28
C ASN A 335 16.12 -8.57 0.02
N LYS A 336 16.20 -7.71 -1.00
CA LYS A 336 15.86 -6.28 -0.89
C LYS A 336 14.43 -6.03 -1.35
N THR A 337 13.72 -5.17 -0.63
CA THR A 337 12.38 -4.68 -0.99
C THR A 337 12.52 -3.43 -1.86
N TYR A 338 11.80 -3.43 -2.98
CA TYR A 338 11.74 -2.32 -3.91
C TYR A 338 10.31 -1.80 -4.00
N THR A 339 10.18 -0.53 -4.36
CA THR A 339 8.91 0.06 -4.76
C THR A 339 9.08 0.93 -5.98
N CYS A 340 8.06 0.97 -6.84
CA CYS A 340 8.05 1.81 -8.02
C CYS A 340 6.63 2.33 -8.30
N LYS A 341 6.54 3.54 -8.86
CA LYS A 341 5.29 4.05 -9.42
C LYS A 341 5.09 3.45 -10.81
N LEU A 342 3.87 3.01 -11.09
CA LEU A 342 3.48 2.48 -12.40
C LEU A 342 2.80 3.57 -13.24
N LYS A 343 2.64 3.30 -14.54
CA LYS A 343 1.82 4.15 -15.39
C LYS A 343 0.36 4.10 -14.88
N PRO A 344 -0.32 5.25 -14.71
CA PRO A 344 -1.71 5.26 -14.26
C PRO A 344 -2.61 4.44 -15.18
N LEU A 345 -3.54 3.69 -14.58
CA LEU A 345 -4.55 2.94 -15.32
C LEU A 345 -5.73 3.88 -15.62
N ARG A 346 -5.95 4.17 -16.89
CA ARG A 346 -7.06 5.01 -17.34
C ARG A 346 -8.32 4.17 -17.50
N LEU A 347 -9.38 4.59 -16.82
CA LEU A 347 -10.74 4.08 -16.98
C LEU A 347 -11.58 5.10 -17.73
N GLU A 348 -12.28 4.63 -18.75
CA GLU A 348 -13.14 5.44 -19.59
C GLU A 348 -14.62 5.25 -19.24
N PHE A 349 -15.48 6.13 -19.72
CA PHE A 349 -16.91 6.04 -19.40
C PHE A 349 -17.54 4.74 -19.93
N GLU A 350 -17.10 4.31 -21.11
CA GLU A 350 -17.51 3.04 -21.70
C GLU A 350 -17.17 1.85 -20.81
N ASP A 351 -16.13 1.93 -19.95
CA ASP A 351 -15.73 0.87 -19.02
C ASP A 351 -16.76 0.54 -17.93
N PHE A 352 -17.81 1.35 -17.82
CA PHE A 352 -18.91 1.16 -16.88
C PHE A 352 -20.17 0.58 -17.52
N PHE A 353 -20.19 0.38 -18.85
CA PHE A 353 -21.37 -0.10 -19.58
C PHE A 353 -21.65 -1.58 -19.32
N LEU A 354 -22.83 -1.88 -18.80
CA LEU A 354 -23.32 -3.24 -18.63
C LEU A 354 -24.53 -3.46 -19.54
N PRO A 355 -24.70 -4.65 -20.13
CA PRO A 355 -25.94 -4.96 -20.83
C PRO A 355 -27.10 -4.99 -19.83
N LEU A 356 -28.32 -4.76 -20.31
CA LEU A 356 -29.51 -4.93 -19.48
C LEU A 356 -29.53 -6.36 -18.92
N PRO A 357 -29.73 -6.55 -17.60
CA PRO A 357 -29.59 -7.83 -16.92
C PRO A 357 -30.83 -8.71 -17.12
N VAL A 358 -31.26 -8.91 -18.36
CA VAL A 358 -32.41 -9.73 -18.76
C VAL A 358 -32.05 -10.56 -19.99
N ALA A 359 -32.82 -11.63 -20.23
CA ALA A 359 -32.63 -12.51 -21.38
C ALA A 359 -32.79 -11.73 -22.70
N ALA A 360 -32.06 -12.14 -23.74
CA ALA A 360 -31.94 -11.38 -24.99
C ALA A 360 -33.29 -11.11 -25.68
N ASP A 361 -34.23 -12.04 -25.57
CA ASP A 361 -35.61 -11.97 -26.05
C ASP A 361 -36.49 -10.98 -25.27
N GLU A 362 -36.18 -10.74 -23.99
CA GLU A 362 -36.92 -9.85 -23.10
C GLU A 362 -36.41 -8.39 -23.14
N ARG A 363 -35.17 -8.17 -23.57
CA ARG A 363 -34.51 -6.84 -23.60
C ARG A 363 -35.34 -5.78 -24.31
N ARG A 364 -36.00 -6.13 -25.43
CA ARG A 364 -36.81 -5.18 -26.20
C ARG A 364 -38.05 -4.72 -25.45
N GLN A 365 -38.73 -5.64 -24.76
CA GLN A 365 -39.90 -5.32 -23.95
C GLN A 365 -39.50 -4.42 -22.78
N ILE A 366 -38.49 -4.83 -22.02
CA ILE A 366 -37.97 -4.06 -20.87
C ILE A 366 -37.47 -2.68 -21.30
N PHE A 367 -36.80 -2.56 -22.45
CA PHE A 367 -36.40 -1.27 -23.00
C PHE A 367 -37.59 -0.35 -23.26
N ASN A 368 -38.67 -0.86 -23.87
CA ASN A 368 -39.85 -0.06 -24.17
C ASN A 368 -40.57 0.39 -22.89
N ASP A 369 -40.64 -0.49 -21.90
CA ASP A 369 -41.23 -0.19 -20.59
C ASP A 369 -40.40 0.85 -19.84
N LEU A 370 -39.06 0.70 -19.81
CA LEU A 370 -38.14 1.70 -19.25
C LEU A 370 -38.26 3.05 -19.98
N TRP A 371 -38.31 3.03 -21.31
CA TRP A 371 -38.42 4.25 -22.11
C TRP A 371 -39.71 5.02 -21.76
N SER A 372 -40.84 4.32 -21.71
CA SER A 372 -42.15 4.89 -21.39
C SER A 372 -42.22 5.37 -19.95
N HIS A 373 -41.59 4.64 -19.02
CA HIS A 373 -41.48 5.03 -17.63
C HIS A 373 -40.74 6.36 -17.48
N VAL A 374 -39.52 6.46 -18.03
CA VAL A 374 -38.72 7.69 -17.95
C VAL A 374 -39.44 8.86 -18.62
N ASP A 375 -40.06 8.66 -19.79
CA ASP A 375 -40.85 9.71 -20.48
C ASP A 375 -42.02 10.22 -19.61
N SER A 376 -42.71 9.32 -18.91
CA SER A 376 -43.77 9.71 -17.96
C SER A 376 -43.26 10.43 -16.71
N GLU A 377 -42.06 10.09 -16.24
CA GLU A 377 -41.44 10.69 -15.05
C GLU A 377 -40.82 12.06 -15.35
N VAL A 378 -40.34 12.30 -16.58
CA VAL A 378 -39.81 13.61 -17.03
C VAL A 378 -40.86 14.72 -16.91
N GLN A 379 -42.15 14.38 -17.05
CA GLN A 379 -43.25 15.34 -16.92
C GLN A 379 -43.58 15.69 -15.45
N ARG A 380 -42.94 15.05 -14.46
CA ARG A 380 -43.16 15.33 -13.03
C ARG A 380 -42.09 16.28 -12.48
N ASP A 381 -42.51 17.19 -11.61
CA ASP A 381 -41.59 18.07 -10.88
C ASP A 381 -40.63 17.24 -9.98
N ASN A 382 -39.34 17.61 -9.98
CA ASN A 382 -38.24 17.00 -9.22
C ASN A 382 -37.81 15.56 -9.62
N SER A 383 -38.14 15.08 -10.83
CA SER A 383 -37.59 13.82 -11.31
C SER A 383 -36.10 13.93 -11.68
N ALA A 384 -35.32 12.90 -11.38
CA ALA A 384 -33.95 12.77 -11.88
C ALA A 384 -33.89 12.31 -13.35
N CYS A 385 -35.03 11.85 -13.89
CA CYS A 385 -35.21 11.42 -15.26
C CYS A 385 -35.06 12.58 -16.24
N ILE A 386 -34.43 12.34 -17.38
CA ILE A 386 -34.29 13.33 -18.45
C ILE A 386 -34.28 12.69 -19.83
N GLN A 387 -34.93 13.37 -20.76
CA GLN A 387 -34.79 13.12 -22.18
C GLN A 387 -33.94 14.22 -22.82
N SER A 388 -32.98 13.83 -23.64
CA SER A 388 -32.10 14.73 -24.38
C SER A 388 -31.97 14.28 -25.83
N VAL A 389 -31.67 15.21 -26.73
CA VAL A 389 -31.45 14.92 -28.14
C VAL A 389 -30.16 15.58 -28.58
N THR A 390 -29.30 14.81 -29.25
CA THR A 390 -28.06 15.31 -29.86
C THR A 390 -27.93 14.80 -31.29
N THR A 391 -27.06 15.44 -32.06
CA THR A 391 -26.77 15.03 -33.44
C THR A 391 -25.29 14.65 -33.56
N LEU A 392 -25.02 13.66 -34.41
CA LEU A 392 -23.68 13.24 -34.79
C LEU A 392 -23.51 13.40 -36.31
N PRO A 393 -22.33 13.85 -36.78
CA PRO A 393 -22.02 14.07 -38.20
C PRO A 393 -21.74 12.75 -38.95
N PHE A 394 -22.49 11.68 -38.63
CA PHE A 394 -22.39 10.39 -39.31
C PHE A 394 -23.58 10.17 -40.24
N THR A 395 -23.27 9.68 -41.44
CA THR A 395 -24.25 9.05 -42.34
C THR A 395 -24.52 7.61 -41.91
N ALA A 396 -25.61 7.00 -42.40
CA ALA A 396 -25.98 5.62 -42.08
C ALA A 396 -24.84 4.61 -42.33
N SER A 397 -24.05 4.82 -43.38
CA SER A 397 -22.92 3.96 -43.75
C SER A 397 -21.74 4.05 -42.77
N GLN A 398 -21.52 5.22 -42.15
CA GLN A 398 -20.42 5.48 -41.22
C GLN A 398 -20.78 5.11 -39.78
N LEU A 399 -22.07 5.14 -39.43
CA LEU A 399 -22.53 4.85 -38.09
C LEU A 399 -22.46 3.35 -37.73
N HIS A 400 -22.78 2.48 -38.70
CA HIS A 400 -22.80 1.04 -38.50
C HIS A 400 -21.47 0.43 -37.97
N PRO A 401 -20.28 0.74 -38.54
CA PRO A 401 -19.02 0.21 -38.01
C PRO A 401 -18.74 0.69 -36.58
N VAL A 402 -18.97 1.98 -36.29
CA VAL A 402 -18.72 2.58 -34.97
C VAL A 402 -19.60 1.93 -33.88
N ILE A 403 -20.89 1.73 -34.18
CA ILE A 403 -21.81 1.07 -33.24
C ILE A 403 -21.42 -0.39 -33.02
N ASN A 404 -21.03 -1.13 -34.06
CA ASN A 404 -20.62 -2.52 -33.89
C ASN A 404 -19.28 -2.68 -33.17
N GLU A 405 -18.38 -1.71 -33.30
CA GLU A 405 -17.10 -1.73 -32.58
C GLU A 405 -17.28 -1.42 -31.10
N LYS A 406 -18.00 -0.35 -30.77
CA LYS A 406 -18.08 0.16 -29.39
C LYS A 406 -19.29 -0.31 -28.60
N LEU A 407 -20.38 -0.72 -29.27
CA LEU A 407 -21.68 -0.93 -28.63
C LEU A 407 -22.33 -2.29 -28.93
N SER A 408 -21.65 -3.22 -29.61
CA SER A 408 -22.22 -4.51 -30.05
C SER A 408 -23.03 -5.24 -29.00
N ASP A 409 -22.51 -5.28 -27.77
CA ASP A 409 -23.04 -6.09 -26.68
C ASP A 409 -24.30 -5.50 -26.04
N TYR A 410 -24.56 -4.21 -26.32
CA TYR A 410 -25.66 -3.43 -25.75
C TYR A 410 -26.77 -3.15 -26.77
N ILE A 411 -26.62 -3.63 -28.02
CA ILE A 411 -27.64 -3.49 -29.07
C ILE A 411 -28.83 -4.39 -28.75
N ILE A 412 -30.02 -3.79 -28.73
CA ILE A 412 -31.31 -4.48 -28.53
C ILE A 412 -32.02 -4.68 -29.86
N ALA A 413 -31.98 -3.70 -30.75
CA ALA A 413 -32.53 -3.81 -32.09
C ALA A 413 -31.64 -3.07 -33.10
N ARG A 414 -31.49 -3.68 -34.29
CA ARG A 414 -30.80 -3.10 -35.44
C ARG A 414 -31.85 -2.54 -36.42
N PRO A 415 -31.46 -1.57 -37.27
CA PRO A 415 -32.29 -1.17 -38.40
C PRO A 415 -32.48 -2.38 -39.32
N ASP A 416 -33.71 -2.90 -39.39
CA ASP A 416 -34.06 -4.02 -40.28
C ASP A 416 -34.51 -3.46 -41.64
N GLY A 417 -34.11 -4.14 -42.72
CA GLY A 417 -34.03 -3.62 -44.09
C GLY A 417 -35.34 -3.17 -44.78
N ASP A 418 -36.48 -3.19 -44.09
CA ASP A 418 -37.80 -2.85 -44.67
C ASP A 418 -38.54 -1.72 -43.94
N GLU A 419 -38.07 -1.23 -42.78
CA GLU A 419 -38.65 -0.07 -42.09
C GLU A 419 -37.79 1.17 -42.32
N VAL A 420 -38.28 2.08 -43.17
CA VAL A 420 -37.65 3.36 -43.57
C VAL A 420 -37.33 4.28 -42.37
N ASP A 421 -37.90 4.00 -41.19
CA ASP A 421 -37.72 4.74 -39.95
C ASP A 421 -37.00 3.97 -38.83
N ALA A 422 -36.56 2.73 -39.06
CA ALA A 422 -35.94 1.92 -38.02
C ALA A 422 -34.54 2.46 -37.66
N GLY A 423 -34.37 2.84 -36.40
CA GLY A 423 -33.08 3.22 -35.81
C GLY A 423 -32.48 2.12 -34.94
N TRP A 424 -31.21 2.26 -34.58
CA TRP A 424 -30.60 1.40 -33.56
C TRP A 424 -31.20 1.68 -32.20
N ILE A 425 -31.52 0.61 -31.46
CA ILE A 425 -31.97 0.66 -30.08
C ILE A 425 -30.88 0.05 -29.21
N ILE A 426 -30.37 0.84 -28.27
CA ILE A 426 -29.28 0.45 -27.38
C ILE A 426 -29.71 0.68 -25.93
N GLY A 427 -29.53 -0.32 -25.08
CA GLY A 427 -29.85 -0.23 -23.64
C GLY A 427 -28.65 -0.62 -22.80
N ILE A 428 -28.21 0.32 -21.97
CA ILE A 428 -27.03 0.17 -21.10
C ILE A 428 -27.46 0.37 -19.66
N LEU A 429 -27.06 -0.56 -18.80
CA LEU A 429 -27.08 -0.40 -17.36
C LEU A 429 -25.73 0.17 -16.91
N LEU A 430 -25.77 1.19 -16.06
CA LEU A 430 -24.62 1.85 -15.47
C LEU A 430 -24.63 1.65 -13.95
N PRO A 431 -23.49 1.37 -13.34
CA PRO A 431 -23.35 1.47 -11.90
C PRO A 431 -23.70 2.88 -11.39
N PRO A 432 -24.30 3.02 -10.20
CA PRO A 432 -24.68 1.91 -9.33
C PRO A 432 -25.93 1.18 -9.86
N ARG A 433 -26.92 1.90 -10.43
CA ARG A 433 -28.22 1.35 -10.87
C ARG A 433 -28.96 2.23 -11.89
N TRP A 434 -28.24 2.92 -12.76
CA TRP A 434 -28.83 3.88 -13.71
C TRP A 434 -28.97 3.29 -15.10
N HIS A 435 -29.98 3.74 -15.83
CA HIS A 435 -30.26 3.28 -17.18
C HIS A 435 -29.89 4.38 -18.18
N LEU A 436 -29.16 3.99 -19.21
CA LEU A 436 -28.87 4.81 -20.37
C LEU A 436 -29.50 4.14 -21.59
N LEU A 437 -30.55 4.76 -22.11
CA LEU A 437 -31.31 4.28 -23.25
C LEU A 437 -31.05 5.19 -24.44
N LEU A 438 -30.67 4.62 -25.57
CA LEU A 438 -30.36 5.37 -26.78
C LEU A 438 -31.22 4.86 -27.94
N LYS A 439 -31.83 5.78 -28.67
CA LYS A 439 -32.39 5.55 -30.00
C LYS A 439 -31.58 6.37 -31.00
N MET A 440 -30.89 5.70 -31.90
CA MET A 440 -30.06 6.35 -32.92
C MET A 440 -30.69 6.16 -34.29
N LYS A 441 -31.03 7.25 -34.97
CA LYS A 441 -31.59 7.22 -36.32
C LYS A 441 -30.64 7.92 -37.27
N ALA A 442 -30.14 7.18 -38.26
CA ALA A 442 -29.31 7.77 -39.30
C ALA A 442 -30.21 8.40 -40.37
N THR A 443 -30.06 9.71 -40.56
CA THR A 443 -30.64 10.46 -41.69
C THR A 443 -29.49 11.11 -42.47
N ASP A 444 -29.58 12.38 -42.85
CA ASP A 444 -28.43 13.16 -43.34
C ASP A 444 -27.39 13.39 -42.24
N VAL A 445 -27.88 13.55 -41.01
CA VAL A 445 -27.12 13.50 -39.76
C VAL A 445 -27.73 12.42 -38.87
N THR A 446 -26.92 11.84 -37.99
CA THR A 446 -27.43 10.86 -37.03
C THR A 446 -28.06 11.58 -35.86
N VAL A 447 -29.35 11.37 -35.65
CA VAL A 447 -30.07 11.89 -34.47
C VAL A 447 -30.03 10.84 -33.38
N VAL A 448 -29.53 11.23 -32.21
CA VAL A 448 -29.44 10.39 -31.02
C VAL A 448 -30.40 10.93 -29.97
N THR A 449 -31.47 10.19 -29.71
CA THR A 449 -32.37 10.45 -28.60
C THR A 449 -31.90 9.65 -27.39
N ILE A 450 -31.60 10.37 -26.31
CA ILE A 450 -31.07 9.85 -25.06
C ILE A 450 -32.18 9.92 -24.02
N ASN A 451 -32.40 8.82 -23.32
CA ASN A 451 -33.32 8.75 -22.19
C ASN A 451 -32.59 8.11 -20.99
N THR A 452 -32.63 8.76 -19.84
CA THR A 452 -31.94 8.25 -18.63
C THR A 452 -32.69 8.63 -17.37
N ASP A 453 -32.57 7.79 -16.34
CA ASP A 453 -33.10 8.01 -15.00
C ASP A 453 -32.21 8.90 -14.12
N ASN A 454 -31.06 9.36 -14.65
CA ASN A 454 -30.17 10.30 -13.97
C ASN A 454 -29.56 11.35 -14.91
N TRP A 455 -30.06 12.59 -14.83
CA TRP A 455 -29.57 13.70 -15.64
C TRP A 455 -28.09 14.05 -15.47
N ARG A 456 -27.47 13.69 -14.34
CA ARG A 456 -26.04 13.97 -14.07
C ARG A 456 -25.11 13.20 -15.02
N LEU A 457 -25.63 12.18 -15.71
CA LEU A 457 -24.88 11.41 -16.72
C LEU A 457 -24.76 12.12 -18.07
N LEU A 458 -25.63 13.09 -18.39
CA LEU A 458 -25.66 13.71 -19.72
C LEU A 458 -24.31 14.31 -20.18
N PRO A 459 -23.50 14.96 -19.33
CA PRO A 459 -22.19 15.43 -19.73
C PRO A 459 -21.24 14.30 -20.14
N LEU A 460 -21.25 13.17 -19.40
CA LEU A 460 -20.43 12.00 -19.70
C LEU A 460 -20.88 11.32 -21.00
N VAL A 461 -22.19 11.17 -21.19
CA VAL A 461 -22.79 10.64 -22.42
C VAL A 461 -22.45 11.53 -23.62
N SER A 462 -22.53 12.86 -23.47
CA SER A 462 -22.16 13.79 -24.53
C SER A 462 -20.68 13.68 -24.91
N HIS A 463 -19.79 13.54 -23.92
CA HIS A 463 -18.36 13.34 -24.16
C HIS A 463 -18.08 12.01 -24.87
N PHE A 464 -18.71 10.93 -24.42
CA PHE A 464 -18.61 9.62 -25.06
C PHE A 464 -19.11 9.64 -26.51
N LEU A 465 -20.27 10.24 -26.79
CA LEU A 465 -20.79 10.33 -28.16
C LEU A 465 -19.91 11.19 -29.07
N LYS A 466 -19.22 12.20 -28.53
CA LYS A 466 -18.22 12.98 -29.28
C LYS A 466 -16.94 12.18 -29.58
N SER A 467 -16.56 11.24 -28.71
CA SER A 467 -15.42 10.35 -28.99
C SER A 467 -15.62 9.51 -30.25
N PHE A 468 -16.86 9.38 -30.75
CA PHE A 468 -17.10 8.72 -32.02
C PHE A 468 -16.57 9.54 -33.20
N THR A 469 -16.70 10.88 -33.12
CA THR A 469 -16.31 11.80 -34.20
C THR A 469 -14.84 12.16 -34.17
N ASP A 470 -14.28 12.20 -32.97
CA ASP A 470 -12.86 12.42 -32.73
C ASP A 470 -12.13 11.08 -32.92
N GLY A 471 -12.08 10.59 -34.16
CA GLY A 471 -11.26 9.43 -34.49
C GLY A 471 -9.78 9.74 -34.18
N ASP A 472 -9.09 8.78 -33.55
CA ASP A 472 -7.62 8.78 -33.42
C ASP A 472 -6.92 8.91 -34.78
#